data_AF-A0A925KLE1-F1
#
_entry.id   AF-A0A925KLE1-F1
#
_cell.length_a   1.000
_cell.length_b   1.000
_cell.length_c   1.000
_cell.angle_alpha   90.00
_cell.angle_beta   90.00
_cell.angle_gamma   90.00
#
_symmetry.space_group_name_H-M   'P 1'
#
loop_
_entity.id
_entity.type
_entity.pdbx_description
1 polymer ?
#
loop_
_entity_poly.entity_id
_entity_poly.type
_entity_poly.pdbx_seq_one_letter_code
_entity_poly.pdbx_strand_id
1 'polypeptide(L)'
;RLQATGVEIVRGDGPRFLRDVREAFDCVFLDPPFDSDLSPQLLPLLMARLSRNGLVYVESPRPLVPPEGWTAVRSSRAGRVHYQLLGRLYEYGEYGADQRC
;
A
#
# COMPACT_ATOMS: atom_id res chain seq x y z
N ARG A 1 -9.49 -20.05 1.79
CA ARG A 1 -10.58 -19.64 0.87
C ARG A 1 -11.17 -18.35 1.42
N LEU A 2 -10.95 -17.22 0.76
CA LEU A 2 -11.58 -15.95 1.14
C LEU A 2 -13.03 -16.01 0.64
N GLN A 3 -14.02 -15.88 1.52
CA GLN A 3 -15.45 -15.94 1.16
C GLN A 3 -15.90 -14.61 0.50
N ALA A 4 -15.17 -14.14 -0.51
CA ALA A 4 -15.50 -12.93 -1.24
C ALA A 4 -16.71 -13.20 -2.15
N THR A 5 -17.88 -12.68 -1.77
CA THR A 5 -19.15 -12.86 -2.49
C THR A 5 -19.51 -11.68 -3.39
N GLY A 6 -18.81 -10.55 -3.27
CA GLY A 6 -19.01 -9.35 -4.07
C GLY A 6 -17.75 -8.96 -4.81
N VAL A 7 -17.89 -8.63 -6.09
CA VAL A 7 -16.82 -8.09 -6.93
C VAL A 7 -17.39 -6.91 -7.70
N GLU A 8 -16.68 -5.79 -7.67
CA GLU A 8 -16.93 -4.63 -8.52
C GLU A 8 -15.70 -4.40 -9.41
N ILE A 9 -15.92 -4.20 -10.70
CA ILE A 9 -14.87 -3.90 -11.67
C ILE A 9 -15.08 -2.49 -12.19
N VAL A 10 -14.14 -1.60 -11.88
CA VAL A 10 -14.13 -0.23 -12.37
C VAL A 10 -13.09 -0.10 -13.48
N ARG A 11 -13.53 0.14 -14.71
CA ARG A 11 -12.64 0.46 -15.83
C ARG A 11 -12.27 1.94 -15.77
N GLY A 12 -11.00 2.25 -15.54
CA GLY A 12 -10.55 3.64 -15.53
C GLY A 12 -9.08 3.81 -15.16
N ASP A 13 -8.72 5.05 -14.85
CA ASP A 13 -7.41 5.44 -14.33
C ASP A 13 -7.39 5.29 -12.80
N GLY A 14 -6.45 4.49 -12.29
CA GLY A 14 -6.34 4.20 -10.85
C GLY A 14 -6.17 5.44 -9.97
N PRO A 15 -5.21 6.35 -10.28
CA PRO A 15 -5.09 7.62 -9.56
C PRO A 15 -6.37 8.45 -9.54
N ARG A 16 -7.10 8.56 -10.66
CA ARG A 16 -8.38 9.24 -10.71
C ARG A 16 -9.44 8.55 -9.84
N PHE A 17 -9.57 7.23 -9.94
CA PHE A 17 -10.47 6.46 -9.09
C PHE A 17 -10.21 6.73 -7.60
N LEU A 18 -8.94 6.71 -7.19
CA LEU A 18 -8.57 6.94 -5.80
C LEU A 18 -8.90 8.36 -5.28
N ARG A 19 -8.90 9.37 -6.17
CA ARG A 19 -9.33 10.73 -5.81
C ARG A 19 -10.85 10.82 -5.62
N ASP A 20 -11.60 10.12 -6.46
CA ASP A 20 -13.06 10.23 -6.55
C ASP A 20 -13.80 9.33 -5.55
N VAL A 21 -13.23 8.16 -5.22
CA VAL A 21 -13.81 7.19 -4.27
C VAL A 21 -13.95 7.80 -2.88
N ARG A 22 -15.02 7.47 -2.15
CA ARG A 22 -15.29 8.00 -0.80
C ARG A 22 -15.10 6.94 0.29
N GLU A 23 -15.18 5.69 -0.12
CA GLU A 23 -15.05 4.49 0.67
C GLU A 23 -13.63 4.36 1.22
N ALA A 24 -13.55 3.75 2.39
CA ALA A 24 -12.28 3.35 2.99
C ALA A 24 -12.04 1.85 2.75
N PHE A 25 -10.78 1.47 2.54
CA PHE A 25 -10.37 0.11 2.27
C PHE A 25 -9.56 -0.46 3.43
N ASP A 26 -9.80 -1.72 3.78
CA ASP A 26 -9.02 -2.45 4.78
C ASP A 26 -7.72 -3.03 4.20
N CYS A 27 -7.69 -3.30 2.90
CA CYS A 27 -6.51 -3.80 2.21
C CYS A 27 -6.47 -3.22 0.80
N VAL A 28 -5.30 -2.70 0.40
CA VAL A 28 -5.05 -2.20 -0.94
C VAL A 28 -3.83 -2.89 -1.52
N PHE A 29 -3.96 -3.38 -2.74
CA PHE A 29 -2.85 -3.93 -3.52
C PHE A 29 -2.44 -2.89 -4.56
N LEU A 30 -1.20 -2.42 -4.46
CA LEU A 30 -0.62 -1.42 -5.31
C LEU A 30 0.54 -2.02 -6.11
N ASP A 31 0.22 -2.47 -7.32
CA ASP A 31 1.18 -2.96 -8.32
C ASP A 31 1.13 -2.03 -9.55
N PRO A 32 1.76 -0.84 -9.49
CA PRO A 32 1.77 0.08 -10.61
C PRO A 32 2.69 -0.46 -11.72
N PRO A 33 2.53 0.01 -12.97
CA PRO A 33 3.43 -0.34 -14.07
C PRO A 33 4.90 -0.22 -13.66
N PHE A 34 5.71 -1.18 -14.10
CA PHE A 34 7.12 -1.27 -13.74
C PHE A 34 7.88 0.03 -14.06
N ASP A 35 8.71 0.47 -13.12
CA ASP A 35 9.54 1.70 -13.22
C ASP A 35 8.75 3.02 -13.32
N SER A 36 7.53 3.06 -12.76
CA SER A 36 6.76 4.29 -12.60
C SER A 36 6.95 4.91 -11.21
N ASP A 37 7.05 6.24 -11.14
CA ASP A 37 7.06 7.02 -9.89
C ASP A 37 5.65 7.19 -9.28
N LEU A 38 4.75 6.22 -9.51
CA LEU A 38 3.35 6.32 -9.10
C LEU A 38 3.16 5.99 -7.62
N SER A 39 3.92 5.04 -7.05
CA SER A 39 3.75 4.66 -5.64
C SER A 39 3.92 5.86 -4.68
N PRO A 40 4.97 6.69 -4.79
CA PRO A 40 5.10 7.89 -3.96
C PRO A 40 3.95 8.90 -4.13
N GLN A 41 3.32 8.97 -5.31
CA GLN A 41 2.19 9.86 -5.57
C GLN A 41 0.86 9.32 -5.03
N LEU A 42 0.71 8.00 -4.99
CA LEU A 42 -0.52 7.33 -4.59
C LEU A 42 -0.61 7.12 -3.08
N LEU A 43 0.50 6.91 -2.38
CA LEU A 43 0.49 6.68 -0.93
C LEU A 43 -0.13 7.84 -0.13
N PRO A 44 0.14 9.12 -0.41
CA PRO A 44 -0.56 10.22 0.28
C PRO A 44 -2.08 10.18 0.07
N LEU A 45 -2.53 9.85 -1.15
CA LEU A 45 -3.96 9.74 -1.46
C LEU A 45 -4.60 8.54 -0.76
N LEU A 46 -3.88 7.41 -0.70
CA LEU A 46 -4.31 6.20 -0.01
C LEU A 46 -4.48 6.41 1.49
N MET A 47 -3.64 7.24 2.12
CA MET A 47 -3.76 7.56 3.56
C MET A 47 -5.15 8.08 3.93
N ALA A 48 -5.83 8.81 3.02
CA ALA A 48 -7.18 9.33 3.24
C ALA A 48 -8.29 8.30 2.96
N ARG A 49 -7.98 7.22 2.23
CA ARG A 49 -8.92 6.15 1.82
C ARG A 49 -8.62 4.82 2.48
N LEU A 50 -7.71 4.76 3.43
CA LEU A 50 -7.38 3.57 4.18
C LEU A 50 -8.15 3.57 5.50
N SER A 51 -8.73 2.44 5.87
CA SER A 51 -9.33 2.29 7.19
C SER A 51 -8.29 2.46 8.30
N ARG A 52 -8.72 2.55 9.56
CA ARG A 52 -7.83 2.78 10.71
C ARG A 52 -6.71 1.73 10.78
N ASN A 53 -7.05 0.46 10.53
CA ASN A 53 -6.13 -0.68 10.58
C ASN A 53 -5.80 -1.21 9.19
N GLY A 54 -6.09 -0.43 8.15
CA GLY A 54 -5.91 -0.89 6.78
C GLY A 54 -4.44 -1.01 6.41
N LEU A 55 -4.17 -1.86 5.44
CA LEU A 55 -2.82 -2.16 4.96
C LEU A 55 -2.69 -1.93 3.46
N VAL A 56 -1.49 -1.52 3.03
CA VAL A 56 -1.15 -1.37 1.62
C VAL A 56 -0.01 -2.32 1.29
N TYR A 57 -0.27 -3.29 0.41
CA TYR A 57 0.78 -4.07 -0.21
C TYR A 57 1.27 -3.33 -1.45
N VAL A 58 2.56 -3.01 -1.53
CA VAL A 58 3.16 -2.29 -2.65
C VAL A 58 4.27 -3.10 -3.28
N GLU A 59 4.27 -3.21 -4.61
CA GLU A 59 5.38 -3.73 -5.40
C GLU A 59 6.16 -2.59 -6.06
N SER A 60 7.47 -2.75 -6.17
CA SER A 60 8.36 -1.73 -6.74
C SER A 60 9.68 -2.33 -7.24
N PRO A 61 10.33 -1.71 -8.24
CA PRO A 61 11.63 -2.17 -8.75
C PRO A 61 12.79 -1.88 -7.77
N ARG A 62 12.58 -1.03 -6.76
CA ARG A 62 13.58 -0.55 -5.81
C ARG A 62 12.93 -0.48 -4.42
N PRO A 63 13.68 -0.63 -3.32
CA PRO A 63 13.13 -0.44 -1.98
C PRO A 63 12.44 0.92 -1.86
N LEU A 64 11.19 0.92 -1.40
CA LEU A 64 10.44 2.14 -1.13
C LEU A 64 10.74 2.57 0.31
N VAL A 65 11.13 3.83 0.46
CA VAL A 65 11.18 4.47 1.78
C VAL A 65 9.76 4.88 2.15
N PRO A 66 9.17 4.38 3.26
CA PRO A 66 7.84 4.78 3.67
C PRO A 66 7.77 6.30 3.87
N PRO A 67 6.80 7.00 3.25
CA PRO A 67 6.65 8.44 3.45
C PRO A 67 6.13 8.73 4.87
N GLU A 68 6.08 10.01 5.23
CA GLU A 68 5.58 10.44 6.54
C GLU A 68 4.18 9.88 6.84
N GLY A 69 3.99 9.46 8.10
CA GLY A 69 2.75 8.83 8.57
C GLY A 69 2.60 7.35 8.20
N TRP A 70 3.52 6.78 7.42
CA TRP A 70 3.57 5.35 7.11
C TRP A 70 4.68 4.64 7.89
N THR A 71 4.51 3.34 8.05
CA THR A 71 5.55 2.43 8.52
C THR A 71 5.51 1.12 7.74
N ALA A 72 6.69 0.53 7.52
CA ALA A 72 6.78 -0.78 6.88
C ALA A 72 6.56 -1.86 7.93
N VAL A 73 5.42 -2.55 7.85
CA VAL A 73 5.09 -3.70 8.71
C VAL A 73 5.91 -4.91 8.28
N ARG A 74 6.14 -5.05 6.98
CA ARG A 74 6.98 -6.10 6.40
C ARG A 74 7.66 -5.58 5.14
N SER A 75 8.92 -5.96 4.93
CA SER A 75 9.65 -5.71 3.68
C SER A 75 10.34 -6.99 3.24
N SER A 76 10.32 -7.29 1.95
CA SER A 76 11.03 -8.44 1.39
C SER A 76 11.22 -8.25 -0.13
N ARG A 77 11.80 -9.25 -0.79
CA ARG A 77 12.13 -9.23 -2.21
C ARG A 77 11.98 -10.61 -2.82
N ALA A 78 11.51 -10.65 -4.07
CA ALA A 78 11.48 -11.85 -4.90
C ALA A 78 12.15 -11.53 -6.24
N GLY A 79 13.27 -12.19 -6.54
CA GLY A 79 14.05 -11.90 -7.74
C GLY A 79 14.52 -10.44 -7.77
N ARG A 80 13.99 -9.63 -8.70
CA ARG A 80 14.32 -8.21 -8.87
C ARG A 80 13.25 -7.26 -8.32
N VAL A 81 12.15 -7.79 -7.79
CA VAL A 81 11.02 -7.00 -7.30
C VAL A 81 11.10 -6.89 -5.79
N HIS A 82 10.94 -5.67 -5.29
CA HIS A 82 10.80 -5.36 -3.88
C HIS A 82 9.31 -5.24 -3.56
N TYR A 83 8.88 -5.83 -2.45
CA TYR A 83 7.52 -5.67 -1.97
C TYR A 83 7.50 -5.34 -0.50
N GLN A 84 6.58 -4.45 -0.14
CA GLN A 84 6.42 -3.96 1.23
C GLN A 84 4.94 -3.97 1.62
N LEU A 85 4.68 -4.30 2.88
CA LEU A 85 3.39 -4.13 3.52
C LEU A 85 3.48 -2.89 4.39
N LEU A 86 2.73 -1.86 4.06
CA LEU A 86 2.71 -0.58 4.75
C LEU A 86 1.44 -0.43 5.59
N GLY A 87 1.59 0.19 6.76
CA GLY A 87 0.49 0.59 7.63
C GLY A 87 0.70 2.00 8.17
N ARG A 88 -0.27 2.50 8.94
CA ARG A 88 -0.15 3.80 9.63
C ARG A 88 0.91 3.72 10.75
N LEU A 89 1.75 4.74 10.86
CA LEU A 89 2.89 4.77 11.79
C LEU A 89 2.49 4.51 13.26
N TYR A 90 1.38 5.09 13.71
CA TYR A 90 0.95 5.02 15.13
C TYR A 90 0.32 3.68 15.54
N GLU A 91 -0.03 2.82 14.59
CA GLU A 91 -0.64 1.51 14.90
C GLU A 91 0.41 0.39 14.98
N TYR A 92 1.61 0.59 14.40
CA TYR A 92 2.67 -0.42 14.32
C TYR A 92 4.03 0.07 14.86
N GLY A 93 4.10 1.29 15.42
CA GLY A 93 5.32 1.93 15.92
C GLY A 93 6.01 1.22 17.09
N GLU A 94 5.34 0.27 17.76
CA GLU A 94 5.93 -0.49 18.87
C GLU A 94 6.53 -1.85 18.45
N TYR A 95 6.27 -2.34 17.23
CA TYR A 95 6.75 -3.64 16.74
C TYR A 95 7.89 -3.57 15.71
N GLY A 96 8.29 -2.38 15.26
CA GLY A 96 9.15 -2.19 14.08
C GLY A 96 10.62 -1.84 14.31
N ALA A 97 11.09 -1.72 15.57
CA ALA A 97 12.47 -1.28 15.85
C ALA A 97 13.54 -2.37 15.64
N ASP A 98 13.15 -3.63 15.42
CA ASP A 98 14.06 -4.79 15.35
C ASP A 98 13.95 -5.58 14.03
N GLN A 99 14.03 -4.87 12.90
CA GLN A 99 14.28 -5.52 11.60
C GLN A 99 15.60 -5.00 11.02
N ARG A 100 16.69 -5.28 11.74
CA ARG A 100 18.07 -5.25 11.20
C ARG A 100 18.61 -6.68 11.11
N CYS A 101 18.49 -7.30 9.93
CA CYS A 101 19.54 -8.06 9.21
C CYS A 101 18.95 -8.67 7.94
#